data_AF-A0A6A3DE12-F1
#
_entry.id   AF-A0A6A3DE12-F1
#
_cell.length_a   1.000
_cell.length_b   1.000
_cell.length_c   1.000
_cell.angle_alpha   90.00
_cell.angle_beta   90.00
_cell.angle_gamma   90.00
#
_symmetry.space_group_name_H-M   'P 1'
#
loop_
_entity.id
_entity.type
_entity.pdbx_description
1 polymer ?
#
loop_
_entity_poly.entity_id
_entity_poly.type
_entity_poly.pdbx_seq_one_letter_code
_entity_poly.pdbx_strand_id
1 'polypeptide(L)'
;MQEGEREEAGRGSASRASRRVQGLPPEETKSLDEVKREARKANAAKRKAAEEKKKLSAAEEQSSPDWTSKMRTKYFWTMVQTKIRRTTWSA
;
A
#
# COMPACT_ATOMS: atom_id res chain seq x y z
N MET A 1 -12.85 13.27 35.40
CA MET A 1 -11.85 14.24 34.90
C MET A 1 -10.61 13.45 34.51
N GLN A 2 -10.38 13.26 33.22
CA GLN A 2 -9.12 12.77 32.65
C GLN A 2 -9.07 13.36 31.25
N GLU A 3 -8.35 14.48 31.18
CA GLU A 3 -8.11 15.26 29.97
C GLU A 3 -7.12 14.46 29.13
N GLY A 4 -7.65 13.79 28.11
CA GLY A 4 -6.84 13.22 27.05
C GLY A 4 -6.42 14.36 26.13
N GLU A 5 -5.22 14.88 26.41
CA GLU A 5 -4.44 15.85 25.64
C GLU A 5 -4.30 15.38 24.19
N ARG A 6 -5.35 15.57 23.39
CA ARG A 6 -5.23 15.58 21.94
C ARG A 6 -4.48 16.86 21.65
N GLU A 7 -3.17 16.76 21.44
CA GLU A 7 -2.35 17.83 20.88
C GLU A 7 -3.07 18.39 19.65
N GLU A 8 -3.79 19.48 19.88
CA GLU A 8 -4.25 20.41 18.87
C GLU A 8 -2.98 21.12 18.39
N ALA A 9 -2.18 20.38 17.62
CA ALA A 9 -1.01 20.90 16.94
C ALA A 9 -1.48 21.96 15.95
N GLY A 10 -1.57 23.20 16.45
CA GLY A 10 -1.37 24.43 15.69
C GLY A 10 -2.16 24.53 14.40
N ARG A 11 -3.47 24.23 14.40
CA ARG A 11 -4.36 24.84 13.41
C ARG A 11 -4.73 26.22 13.90
N GLY A 12 -3.72 27.09 13.94
CA GLY A 12 -3.89 28.49 14.31
C GLY A 12 -5.04 29.11 13.52
N SER A 13 -5.68 30.11 14.11
CA SER A 13 -6.78 30.94 13.58
C SER A 13 -6.45 31.69 12.28
N ALA A 14 -5.50 31.21 11.47
CA ALA A 14 -5.27 31.63 10.12
C ALA A 14 -6.52 31.31 9.30
N SER A 15 -7.14 32.36 8.74
CA SER A 15 -8.23 32.23 7.79
C SER A 15 -7.86 31.22 6.71
N ARG A 16 -8.54 30.05 6.70
CA ARG A 16 -8.38 28.99 5.69
C ARG A 16 -9.03 29.41 4.37
N ALA A 17 -8.79 30.64 3.92
CA ALA A 17 -9.25 31.09 2.63
C ALA A 17 -8.52 30.29 1.55
N SER A 18 -9.27 29.63 0.67
CA SER A 18 -8.68 28.89 -0.46
C SER A 18 -7.83 29.83 -1.31
N ARG A 19 -6.70 29.33 -1.85
CA ARG A 19 -5.84 30.08 -2.78
C ARG A 19 -6.63 30.71 -3.94
N ARG A 20 -7.66 30.00 -4.41
CA ARG A 20 -8.61 30.49 -5.43
C ARG A 20 -9.40 31.71 -4.96
N VAL A 21 -9.85 31.72 -3.70
CA VAL A 21 -10.60 32.84 -3.10
C VAL A 21 -9.68 34.03 -2.85
N GLN A 22 -8.40 33.80 -2.58
CA GLN A 22 -7.38 34.84 -2.42
C GLN A 22 -6.86 35.40 -3.77
N GLY A 23 -7.34 34.89 -4.91
CA GLY A 23 -6.83 35.30 -6.23
C GLY A 23 -5.38 34.91 -6.49
N LEU A 24 -4.82 34.02 -5.68
CA LEU A 24 -3.44 33.57 -5.77
C LEU A 24 -3.29 32.53 -6.89
N PRO A 25 -2.13 32.50 -7.59
CA PRO A 25 -1.88 31.58 -8.68
C PRO A 25 -1.96 30.11 -8.21
N PRO A 26 -2.26 29.17 -9.11
CA PRO A 26 -2.28 27.75 -8.77
C PRO A 26 -0.89 27.28 -8.33
N GLU A 27 -0.86 26.20 -7.54
CA GLU A 27 0.41 25.61 -7.13
C GLU A 27 1.21 25.17 -8.34
N GLU A 28 2.51 25.46 -8.31
CA GLU A 28 3.47 24.95 -9.27
C GLU A 28 3.64 23.45 -9.05
N THR A 29 2.77 22.66 -9.69
CA THR A 29 2.90 21.21 -9.71
C THR A 29 3.92 20.80 -10.76
N LYS A 30 4.74 19.78 -10.46
CA LYS A 30 5.61 19.13 -11.45
C LYS A 30 4.82 18.77 -12.71
N SER A 31 5.46 18.90 -13.88
CA SER A 31 4.83 18.57 -15.16
C SER A 31 4.43 17.10 -15.21
N LEU A 32 3.35 16.80 -15.95
CA LEU A 32 2.87 15.43 -16.13
C LEU A 32 3.95 14.51 -16.69
N ASP A 33 4.81 15.02 -17.56
CA ASP A 33 5.90 14.25 -18.16
C ASP A 33 6.99 13.88 -17.15
N GLU A 34 7.30 14.78 -16.22
CA GLU A 34 8.24 14.49 -15.12
C GLU A 34 7.67 13.40 -14.19
N VAL A 35 6.39 13.52 -13.82
CA VAL A 35 5.70 12.52 -12.99
C VAL A 35 5.67 11.15 -13.69
N LYS A 36 5.38 11.11 -14.99
CA LYS A 36 5.40 9.86 -15.78
C LYS A 36 6.80 9.26 -15.85
N ARG A 37 7.83 10.08 -15.99
CA ARG A 37 9.24 9.64 -16.01
C ARG A 37 9.66 9.06 -14.66
N GLU A 38 9.40 9.76 -13.57
CA GLU A 38 9.65 9.29 -12.21
C GLU A 38 8.92 7.96 -11.95
N ALA A 39 7.64 7.86 -12.32
CA ALA A 39 6.86 6.64 -12.15
C ALA A 39 7.42 5.45 -12.94
N ARG A 40 7.87 5.67 -14.19
CA ARG A 40 8.51 4.63 -15.00
C ARG A 40 9.83 4.17 -14.37
N LYS A 41 10.66 5.10 -13.91
CA LYS A 41 11.94 4.79 -13.24
C LYS A 41 11.71 3.98 -11.95
N ALA A 42 10.74 4.38 -11.14
CA ALA A 42 10.37 3.66 -9.93
C ALA A 42 9.84 2.25 -10.25
N ASN A 43 9.03 2.08 -11.30
CA ASN A 43 8.55 0.77 -11.71
C ASN A 43 9.67 -0.13 -12.25
N ALA A 44 10.63 0.43 -13.00
CA ALA A 44 11.80 -0.31 -13.46
C ALA A 44 12.64 -0.82 -12.27
N ALA A 45 12.85 0.03 -11.25
CA ALA A 45 13.53 -0.37 -10.02
C ALA A 45 12.77 -1.47 -9.28
N LYS A 46 11.44 -1.35 -9.15
CA LYS A 46 10.59 -2.40 -8.56
C LYS A 46 10.68 -3.72 -9.33
N ARG A 47 10.71 -3.68 -10.66
CA ARG A 47 10.88 -4.88 -11.50
C ARG A 47 12.24 -5.53 -11.29
N LYS A 48 13.33 -4.74 -11.23
CA LYS A 48 14.67 -5.27 -10.93
C LYS A 48 14.75 -5.92 -9.55
N ALA A 49 14.20 -5.26 -8.52
CA ALA A 49 14.12 -5.84 -7.18
C ALA A 49 13.27 -7.12 -7.12
N ALA A 50 12.18 -7.18 -7.91
CA ALA A 50 11.36 -8.38 -8.01
C ALA A 50 12.08 -9.52 -8.76
N GLU A 51 12.86 -9.21 -9.80
CA GLU A 51 13.67 -10.19 -10.53
C GLU A 51 14.76 -10.80 -9.64
N GLU A 52 15.43 -10.00 -8.79
CA GLU A 52 16.42 -10.53 -7.84
C GLU A 52 15.77 -11.40 -6.76
N LYS A 53 14.63 -10.98 -6.21
CA LYS A 53 13.86 -11.80 -5.26
C LYS A 53 13.38 -13.11 -5.89
N LYS A 54 13.01 -13.10 -7.17
CA LYS A 54 12.65 -14.31 -7.91
C LYS A 54 13.84 -15.24 -8.13
N LYS A 55 15.04 -14.71 -8.36
CA LYS A 55 16.25 -15.53 -8.48
C LYS A 55 16.61 -16.21 -7.15
N LEU A 56 16.48 -15.48 -6.05
CA LEU A 56 16.68 -16.03 -4.70
C LEU A 56 15.59 -17.05 -4.36
N SER A 57 14.32 -16.76 -4.66
CA SER A 57 13.22 -17.70 -4.42
C SER A 57 13.29 -18.94 -5.31
N ALA A 58 13.78 -18.82 -6.55
CA ALA A 58 13.97 -19.96 -7.44
C ALA A 58 15.10 -20.89 -6.95
N ALA A 59 16.15 -20.34 -6.32
CA ALA A 59 17.19 -21.12 -5.66
C ALA A 59 16.65 -21.81 -4.39
N GLU A 60 15.79 -21.13 -3.63
CA GLU A 60 15.12 -21.68 -2.43
C GLU A 60 14.06 -22.76 -2.79
N GLU A 61 13.29 -22.57 -3.87
CA GLU A 61 12.28 -23.52 -4.38
C GLU A 61 12.91 -24.80 -4.92
N GLN A 62 14.18 -24.80 -5.31
CA GLN A 62 14.90 -26.02 -5.67
C GLN A 62 15.36 -26.84 -4.45
N SER A 63 15.31 -26.27 -3.25
CA SER A 63 15.76 -26.90 -2.00
C SER A 63 14.61 -27.43 -1.12
N SER A 64 13.37 -27.01 -1.38
CA SER A 64 12.21 -27.36 -0.55
C SER A 64 11.16 -28.15 -1.35
N PRO A 65 10.52 -29.19 -0.79
CA PRO A 65 9.38 -29.85 -1.43
C PRO A 65 8.18 -28.89 -1.49
N ASP A 66 8.17 -28.08 -2.55
CA ASP A 66 7.21 -27.04 -2.95
C ASP A 66 5.74 -27.49 -2.86
N TRP A 67 5.50 -28.79 -2.99
CA TRP A 67 4.18 -29.40 -2.84
C TRP A 67 3.54 -29.16 -1.45
N THR A 68 4.34 -29.22 -0.38
CA THR A 68 3.82 -29.05 1.00
C THR A 68 3.48 -27.59 1.31
N SER A 69 4.26 -26.65 0.80
CA SER A 69 4.03 -25.21 0.95
C SER A 69 2.80 -24.74 0.16
N LYS A 70 2.65 -25.20 -1.09
CA LYS A 70 1.45 -24.95 -1.91
C LYS A 70 0.20 -25.56 -1.30
N MET A 71 0.28 -26.78 -0.78
CA MET A 71 -0.85 -27.42 -0.09
C MET A 71 -1.25 -26.65 1.16
N ARG A 72 -0.27 -26.23 1.98
CA ARG A 72 -0.52 -25.46 3.20
C ARG A 72 -1.18 -24.11 2.92
N THR A 73 -0.75 -23.43 1.85
CA THR A 73 -1.33 -22.14 1.44
C THR A 73 -2.74 -22.31 0.88
N LYS A 74 -2.97 -23.35 0.05
CA LYS A 74 -4.32 -23.69 -0.45
C LYS A 74 -5.25 -24.04 0.70
N TYR A 75 -4.79 -24.85 1.66
CA TYR A 75 -5.57 -25.27 2.82
C TYR A 75 -5.90 -24.10 3.75
N PHE A 76 -4.95 -23.17 3.92
CA PHE A 76 -5.21 -21.93 4.65
C PHE A 76 -6.30 -21.09 3.98
N TRP A 77 -6.24 -20.93 2.66
CA TRP A 77 -7.23 -20.15 1.90
C TRP A 77 -8.63 -20.77 1.95
N THR A 78 -8.74 -22.09 1.80
CA THR A 78 -10.04 -22.79 1.90
C THR A 78 -10.62 -22.71 3.31
N MET A 79 -9.78 -22.75 4.35
CA MET A 79 -10.22 -22.60 5.74
C MET A 79 -10.74 -21.18 6.03
N VAL A 80 -10.05 -20.15 5.53
CA VAL A 80 -10.51 -18.75 5.63
C VAL A 80 -11.83 -18.55 4.89
N GLN A 81 -11.96 -19.06 3.66
CA GLN A 81 -13.19 -18.97 2.88
C GLN A 81 -14.36 -19.69 3.57
N THR A 82 -14.10 -20.84 4.18
CA THR A 82 -15.10 -21.58 4.97
C THR A 82 -15.53 -20.82 6.22
N LYS A 83 -14.59 -20.17 6.92
CA LYS A 83 -14.88 -19.34 8.11
C LYS A 83 -15.77 -18.16 7.75
N ILE A 84 -15.46 -17.46 6.66
CA ILE A 84 -16.25 -16.32 6.15
C ILE A 84 -17.68 -16.77 5.79
N ARG A 85 -17.82 -17.88 5.05
CA ARG A 85 -19.14 -18.41 4.67
C ARG A 85 -20.00 -18.78 5.87
N ARG A 86 -19.40 -19.38 6.90
CA ARG A 86 -20.11 -19.75 8.14
C ARG A 86 -20.58 -18.52 8.93
N THR A 87 -19.83 -17.42 8.90
CA THR A 87 -20.23 -16.16 9.55
C THR A 87 -21.30 -15.40 8.77
N THR A 88 -21.39 -15.57 7.45
CA THR A 88 -22.39 -14.88 6.60
C THR A 88 -23.76 -15.57 6.56
N TRP A 89 -23.91 -16.74 7.17
CA TRP A 89 -25.16 -17.52 7.21
C TRP A 89 -25.71 -17.72 8.64
N SER A 90 -25.16 -17.02 9.63
CA SER A 90 -25.64 -17.02 11.03
C SER A 90 -26.19 -15.66 11.47
N ALA A 91 -26.72 -14.88 10.52
CA ALA A 91 -27.50 -13.67 10.78
C ALA A 91 -28.97 -13.93 10.41
#